data_AF-A0A522HMW7-F1
#
_entry.id   AF-A0A522HMW7-F1
#
_cell.length_a   1.000
_cell.length_b   1.000
_cell.length_c   1.000
_cell.angle_alpha   90.00
_cell.angle_beta   90.00
_cell.angle_gamma   90.00
#
_symmetry.space_group_name_H-M   'P 1'
#
loop_
_entity.id
_entity.type
_entity.pdbx_description
1 polymer ?
#
loop_
_entity_poly.entity_id
_entity_poly.type
_entity_poly.pdbx_seq_one_letter_code
_entity_poly.pdbx_strand_id
1 'polypeptide(L)'
;MNVVASTVFIGLFVFITIIGFASAHWRKGDMTHLHEWGLGGRRFGAWISWFLIGGDLYTAYTFIAVPALVFGAGAVGFFALPYTVVVYPMVFAILPRLWVVARKHNYVTASDFVAGRFNSPALALAIAVTGIVATMP
;
A
#
# COMPACT_ATOMS: atom_id res chain seq x y z
N MET A 1 3.96 9.40 34.15
CA MET A 1 3.39 8.46 33.16
C MET A 1 1.89 8.72 33.09
N ASN A 2 1.34 9.10 31.94
CA ASN A 2 -0.09 9.43 31.84
C ASN A 2 -0.88 8.11 31.74
N VAL A 3 -1.45 7.67 32.86
CA VAL A 3 -2.16 6.38 32.99
C VAL A 3 -3.27 6.26 31.95
N VAL A 4 -4.04 7.32 31.72
CA VAL A 4 -5.13 7.32 30.73
C VAL A 4 -4.60 7.06 29.32
N ALA A 5 -3.56 7.77 28.90
CA ALA A 5 -2.96 7.59 27.58
C ALA A 5 -2.37 6.18 27.40
N SER A 6 -1.67 5.67 28.42
CA SER A 6 -1.13 4.30 28.40
C SER A 6 -2.22 3.25 28.31
N THR A 7 -3.32 3.39 29.06
CA THR A 7 -4.46 2.47 29.00
C THR A 7 -5.12 2.47 27.63
N VAL A 8 -5.37 3.65 27.04
CA VAL A 8 -5.96 3.75 25.69
C VAL A 8 -5.03 3.11 24.65
N PHE A 9 -3.73 3.40 24.70
CA PHE A 9 -2.75 2.82 23.79
C PHE A 9 -2.72 1.29 23.88
N ILE A 10 -2.58 0.74 25.09
CA ILE A 10 -2.55 -0.71 25.30
C ILE A 10 -3.87 -1.35 24.85
N GLY A 11 -5.01 -0.72 25.17
CA GLY A 11 -6.33 -1.19 24.76
C GLY A 11 -6.49 -1.28 23.24
N LEU A 12 -6.13 -0.22 22.52
CA LEU A 12 -6.17 -0.20 21.05
C LEU A 12 -5.17 -1.20 20.44
N PHE A 13 -3.97 -1.29 20.98
CA PHE A 13 -2.95 -2.22 20.53
C PHE A 13 -3.42 -3.68 20.62
N VAL A 14 -3.95 -4.06 21.79
CA VAL A 14 -4.50 -5.41 22.02
C VAL A 14 -5.70 -5.65 21.10
N PHE A 15 -6.62 -4.70 20.98
CA PHE A 15 -7.79 -4.82 20.12
C PHE A 15 -7.41 -5.05 18.65
N ILE A 16 -6.51 -4.23 18.09
CA ILE A 16 -6.03 -4.37 16.71
C ILE A 16 -5.28 -5.69 16.53
N THR A 17 -4.49 -6.10 17.51
CA THR A 17 -3.75 -7.37 17.47
C THR A 17 -4.72 -8.55 17.43
N ILE A 18 -5.76 -8.57 18.27
CA ILE A 18 -6.79 -9.61 18.25
C ILE A 18 -7.48 -9.66 16.89
N ILE A 19 -7.87 -8.51 16.34
CA ILE A 19 -8.48 -8.45 15.01
C ILE A 19 -7.51 -8.97 13.93
N GLY A 20 -6.24 -8.59 14.00
CA GLY A 20 -5.20 -9.05 13.07
C GLY A 20 -5.08 -10.58 13.05
N PHE A 21 -4.96 -11.21 14.21
CA PHE A 21 -4.87 -12.68 14.31
C PHE A 21 -6.19 -13.38 13.98
N ALA A 22 -7.33 -12.81 14.38
CA ALA A 22 -8.64 -13.33 13.99
C ALA A 22 -8.82 -13.28 12.45
N SER A 23 -8.33 -12.23 11.81
CA SER A 23 -8.40 -12.06 10.35
C SER A 23 -7.59 -13.11 9.59
N ALA A 24 -6.57 -13.71 10.20
CA ALA A 24 -5.80 -14.81 9.59
C ALA A 24 -6.66 -16.05 9.29
N HIS A 25 -7.80 -16.19 9.98
CA HIS A 25 -8.76 -17.26 9.77
C HIS A 25 -9.91 -16.86 8.84
N TRP A 26 -10.02 -15.57 8.53
CA TRP A 26 -11.07 -15.04 7.69
C TRP A 26 -10.69 -15.16 6.22
N ARG A 27 -11.51 -15.90 5.45
CA ARG A 27 -11.28 -16.17 4.02
C ARG A 27 -9.93 -16.83 3.72
N LYS A 28 -9.57 -17.86 4.49
CA LYS A 28 -8.34 -18.65 4.28
C LYS A 28 -8.23 -19.07 2.80
N GLY A 29 -7.10 -18.71 2.21
CA GLY A 29 -6.64 -19.23 0.93
C GLY A 29 -5.62 -20.35 1.13
N ASP A 30 -5.36 -21.09 0.07
CA ASP A 30 -4.19 -21.92 -0.09
C ASP A 30 -2.94 -21.05 -0.32
N MET A 31 -2.12 -20.96 0.73
CA MET A 31 -0.89 -20.17 0.74
C MET A 31 0.21 -20.74 -0.18
N THR A 32 0.02 -21.93 -0.76
CA THR A 32 0.93 -22.46 -1.79
C THR A 32 0.80 -21.72 -3.12
N HIS A 33 -0.31 -21.02 -3.34
CA HIS A 33 -0.53 -20.21 -4.53
C HIS A 33 -0.09 -18.74 -4.32
N LEU A 34 0.87 -18.29 -5.12
CA LEU A 34 1.46 -16.94 -5.02
C LEU A 34 0.43 -15.80 -5.12
N HIS A 35 -0.63 -15.98 -5.92
CA HIS A 35 -1.68 -14.97 -6.06
C HIS A 35 -2.61 -14.91 -4.84
N GLU A 36 -2.73 -15.99 -4.07
CA GLU A 36 -3.50 -16.00 -2.83
C GLU A 36 -2.73 -15.31 -1.71
N TRP A 37 -1.42 -15.58 -1.62
CA TRP A 37 -0.52 -14.90 -0.70
C TRP A 37 -0.34 -13.40 -1.04
N GLY A 38 -0.04 -13.07 -2.31
CA GLY A 38 0.31 -11.71 -2.71
C GLY A 38 -0.88 -10.79 -3.02
N LEU A 39 -2.03 -11.33 -3.43
CA LEU A 39 -3.20 -10.53 -3.83
C LEU A 39 -4.48 -10.84 -3.03
N GLY A 40 -4.39 -11.66 -1.97
CA GLY A 40 -5.55 -12.11 -1.21
C GLY A 40 -6.59 -12.83 -2.07
N GLY A 41 -6.11 -13.54 -3.11
CA GLY A 41 -6.96 -14.25 -4.07
C GLY A 41 -7.84 -13.34 -4.94
N ARG A 42 -7.57 -12.03 -4.96
CA ARG A 42 -8.40 -11.01 -5.65
C ARG A 42 -9.85 -10.94 -5.15
N ARG A 43 -10.11 -11.38 -3.91
CA ARG A 43 -11.46 -11.52 -3.34
C ARG A 43 -11.94 -10.30 -2.54
N PHE A 44 -11.06 -9.33 -2.30
CA PHE A 44 -11.33 -8.23 -1.36
C PHE A 44 -12.33 -7.17 -1.85
N GLY A 45 -12.76 -7.20 -3.12
CA GLY A 45 -13.76 -6.26 -3.63
C GLY A 45 -13.32 -4.79 -3.50
N ALA A 46 -14.17 -3.84 -3.90
CA ALA A 46 -13.79 -2.43 -3.90
C ALA A 46 -13.67 -1.83 -2.49
N TRP A 47 -14.55 -2.23 -1.56
CA TRP A 47 -14.62 -1.66 -0.22
C TRP A 47 -13.38 -1.94 0.62
N ILE A 48 -12.94 -3.20 0.70
CA ILE A 48 -11.74 -3.56 1.46
C ILE A 48 -10.50 -3.00 0.75
N SER A 49 -10.45 -3.07 -0.59
CA SER A 49 -9.33 -2.49 -1.35
C SER A 49 -9.18 -0.99 -1.12
N TRP A 50 -10.28 -0.25 -0.95
CA TRP A 50 -10.25 1.17 -0.62
C TRP A 50 -9.58 1.43 0.74
N PHE A 51 -9.90 0.65 1.76
CA PHE A 51 -9.23 0.73 3.06
C PHE A 51 -7.75 0.34 2.98
N LEU A 52 -7.40 -0.69 2.21
CA LEU A 52 -6.01 -1.10 2.03
C LEU A 52 -5.17 -0.03 1.33
N ILE A 53 -5.70 0.56 0.25
CA ILE A 53 -5.06 1.68 -0.46
C ILE A 53 -4.93 2.89 0.48
N GLY A 54 -5.98 3.20 1.24
CA GLY A 54 -5.94 4.29 2.21
C GLY A 54 -4.88 4.08 3.29
N GLY A 55 -4.79 2.88 3.87
CA GLY A 55 -3.81 2.55 4.90
C GLY A 55 -2.37 2.55 4.39
N ASP A 56 -2.15 2.17 3.12
CA ASP A 56 -0.84 2.17 2.48
C ASP A 56 -0.36 3.58 2.10
N LEU A 57 -1.28 4.44 1.63
CA LEU A 57 -0.95 5.81 1.23
C LEU A 57 -0.82 6.77 2.43
N TYR A 58 -1.68 6.63 3.44
CA TYR A 58 -1.75 7.54 4.59
C TYR A 58 -1.05 6.93 5.81
N THR A 59 0.28 7.02 5.80
CA THR A 59 1.13 6.48 6.87
C THR A 59 1.43 7.53 7.95
N ALA A 60 2.21 7.13 8.95
CA ALA A 60 2.72 8.04 9.99
C ALA A 60 3.45 9.27 9.41
N TYR A 61 4.04 9.15 8.21
CA TYR A 61 4.64 10.28 7.50
C TYR A 61 3.66 11.45 7.34
N THR A 62 2.44 11.19 6.85
CA THR A 62 1.46 12.24 6.58
C THR A 62 0.97 12.91 7.86
N PHE A 63 0.78 12.13 8.94
CA PHE A 63 0.23 12.64 10.19
C PHE A 63 1.26 13.32 11.10
N ILE A 64 2.54 12.94 11.00
CA ILE A 64 3.59 13.45 11.87
C ILE A 64 4.54 14.38 11.12
N ALA A 65 5.10 13.93 9.99
CA ALA A 65 6.15 14.66 9.31
C ALA A 65 5.63 15.92 8.62
N VAL A 66 4.47 15.86 7.94
CA VAL A 66 3.92 17.02 7.23
C VAL A 66 3.52 18.14 8.20
N PRO A 67 2.76 17.92 9.28
CA PRO A 67 2.47 18.97 10.26
C PRO A 67 3.73 19.49 10.95
N ALA A 68 4.70 18.63 11.27
CA ALA A 68 5.97 19.07 11.85
C ALA A 68 6.74 20.00 10.90
N LEU A 69 6.73 19.72 9.60
CA LEU A 69 7.34 20.59 8.58
C LEU A 69 6.58 21.91 8.44
N VAL A 70 5.25 21.91 8.46
CA VAL A 70 4.46 23.15 8.46
C VAL A 70 4.75 23.98 9.71
N PHE A 71 4.88 23.33 10.86
CA PHE A 71 5.24 24.00 12.11
C PHE A 71 6.65 24.60 12.07
N GLY A 72 7.63 23.88 11.51
CA GLY A 72 9.03 24.32 11.48
C GLY A 72 9.39 25.27 10.33
N ALA A 73 8.81 25.09 9.15
CA ALA A 73 9.16 25.80 7.92
C ALA A 73 7.98 26.58 7.30
N GLY A 74 6.83 26.62 7.97
CA GLY A 74 5.67 27.41 7.55
C GLY A 74 5.06 26.93 6.23
N ALA A 75 4.81 27.89 5.32
CA ALA A 75 4.09 27.66 4.08
C ALA A 75 4.70 26.57 3.18
N VAL A 76 6.02 26.33 3.26
CA VAL A 76 6.69 25.30 2.46
C VAL A 76 6.13 23.91 2.76
N GLY A 77 5.72 23.62 4.00
CA GLY A 77 5.15 22.33 4.36
C GLY A 77 3.81 22.02 3.68
N PHE A 78 3.10 23.05 3.18
CA PHE A 78 1.87 22.85 2.43
C PHE A 78 2.07 22.24 1.05
N PHE A 79 3.31 22.04 0.59
CA PHE A 79 3.59 21.40 -0.70
C PHE A 79 2.88 20.05 -0.88
N ALA A 80 2.63 19.32 0.21
CA ALA A 80 1.95 18.03 0.20
C ALA A 80 0.53 18.13 -0.38
N LEU A 81 -0.19 19.24 -0.17
CA LEU A 81 -1.56 19.43 -0.67
C LEU A 81 -1.63 19.59 -2.21
N PRO A 82 -0.99 20.57 -2.85
CA PRO A 82 -1.05 20.71 -4.30
C PRO A 82 -0.41 19.51 -5.00
N TYR A 83 0.66 18.95 -4.45
CA TYR A 83 1.27 17.72 -4.99
C TYR A 83 0.27 16.57 -5.04
N THR A 84 -0.42 16.27 -3.94
CA THR A 84 -1.40 15.17 -3.90
C THR A 84 -2.59 15.43 -4.81
N VAL A 85 -3.10 16.67 -4.87
CA VAL A 85 -4.20 17.06 -5.78
C VAL A 85 -3.86 16.77 -7.24
N VAL A 86 -2.61 16.96 -7.65
CA VAL A 86 -2.15 16.67 -9.02
C VAL A 86 -1.89 15.18 -9.24
N VAL A 87 -1.31 14.49 -8.26
CA VAL A 87 -0.93 13.08 -8.38
C VAL A 87 -2.15 12.15 -8.42
N TYR A 88 -3.18 12.39 -7.61
CA TYR A 88 -4.35 11.51 -7.55
C TYR A 88 -5.01 11.29 -8.91
N PRO A 89 -5.34 12.34 -9.71
CA PRO A 89 -5.86 12.16 -11.06
C PRO A 89 -4.94 11.35 -11.98
N MET A 90 -3.63 11.57 -11.93
CA MET A 90 -2.67 10.81 -12.75
C MET A 90 -2.65 9.33 -12.37
N VAL A 91 -2.63 9.05 -11.07
CA VAL A 91 -2.72 7.71 -10.47
C VAL A 91 -4.02 7.05 -10.91
N PHE A 92 -5.17 7.69 -10.77
CA PHE A 92 -6.48 7.15 -11.18
C PHE A 92 -6.66 7.07 -12.71
N ALA A 93 -5.86 7.78 -13.52
CA ALA A 93 -5.86 7.59 -14.98
C ALA A 93 -5.09 6.32 -15.39
N ILE A 94 -4.06 5.94 -14.63
CA ILE A 94 -3.13 4.85 -14.98
C ILE A 94 -3.52 3.53 -14.28
N LEU A 95 -3.77 3.56 -12.97
CA LEU A 95 -3.99 2.36 -12.15
C LEU A 95 -5.18 1.50 -12.57
N PRO A 96 -6.36 2.04 -12.93
CA PRO A 96 -7.45 1.22 -13.41
C PRO A 96 -7.09 0.47 -14.70
N ARG A 97 -6.33 1.11 -15.60
CA ARG A 97 -5.86 0.46 -16.83
C ARG A 97 -4.86 -0.66 -16.52
N LEU A 98 -3.90 -0.38 -15.64
CA LEU A 98 -2.93 -1.37 -15.17
C LEU A 98 -3.63 -2.57 -14.51
N TRP A 99 -4.64 -2.31 -13.68
CA TRP A 99 -5.41 -3.36 -13.01
C TRP A 99 -6.15 -4.27 -13.98
N VAL A 100 -6.75 -3.72 -15.04
CA VAL A 100 -7.39 -4.52 -16.10
C VAL A 100 -6.37 -5.42 -16.80
N VAL A 101 -5.20 -4.89 -17.18
CA VAL A 101 -4.16 -5.67 -17.85
C VAL A 101 -3.59 -6.74 -16.92
N ALA A 102 -3.29 -6.38 -15.67
CA ALA A 102 -2.78 -7.33 -14.68
C ALA A 102 -3.76 -8.46 -14.38
N ARG A 103 -5.07 -8.18 -14.33
CA ARG A 103 -6.10 -9.22 -14.21
C ARG A 103 -6.19 -10.10 -15.47
N LYS A 104 -6.14 -9.52 -16.66
CA LYS A 104 -6.25 -10.27 -17.93
C LYS A 104 -5.09 -11.26 -18.12
N HIS A 105 -3.88 -10.86 -17.73
CA HIS A 105 -2.67 -11.66 -17.92
C HIS A 105 -2.17 -12.36 -16.65
N ASN A 106 -2.96 -12.34 -15.56
CA ASN A 106 -2.63 -12.93 -14.27
C ASN A 106 -1.29 -12.46 -13.67
N TYR A 107 -0.84 -11.24 -13.99
CA TYR A 107 0.36 -10.66 -13.39
C TYR A 107 0.16 -10.47 -11.89
N VAL A 108 1.20 -10.77 -11.11
CA VAL A 108 1.21 -10.62 -9.64
C VAL A 108 2.06 -9.43 -9.24
N THR A 109 3.19 -9.22 -9.92
CA THR A 109 4.15 -8.15 -9.63
C THR A 109 4.25 -7.11 -10.76
N ALA A 110 4.81 -5.94 -10.46
CA ALA A 110 5.13 -4.94 -11.47
C ALA A 110 6.19 -5.44 -12.48
N SER A 111 7.13 -6.28 -12.03
CA SER A 111 8.09 -6.94 -12.91
C SER A 111 7.43 -7.90 -13.89
N ASP A 112 6.38 -8.64 -13.47
CA ASP A 112 5.64 -9.53 -14.38
C ASP A 112 4.93 -8.73 -15.49
N PHE A 113 4.35 -7.59 -15.12
CA PHE A 113 3.73 -6.69 -16.08
C PHE A 113 4.74 -6.22 -17.13
N VAL A 114 5.95 -5.85 -16.72
CA VAL A 114 6.99 -5.39 -17.63
C VAL A 114 7.56 -6.53 -18.47
N ALA A 115 7.80 -7.70 -17.87
CA ALA A 115 8.22 -8.89 -18.59
C ALA A 115 7.21 -9.22 -19.70
N GLY A 116 5.91 -9.22 -19.38
CA GLY A 116 4.86 -9.51 -20.35
C GLY A 116 4.60 -8.39 -21.37
N ARG A 117 4.78 -7.12 -21.00
CA ARG A 117 4.51 -5.98 -21.90
C ARG A 117 5.65 -5.67 -22.87
N PHE A 118 6.90 -5.87 -22.43
CA PHE A 118 8.11 -5.52 -23.19
C PHE A 118 8.91 -6.74 -23.65
N ASN A 119 8.54 -7.95 -23.23
CA ASN A 119 9.22 -9.21 -23.56
C ASN A 119 10.74 -9.17 -23.27
N SER A 120 11.15 -8.40 -22.24
CA SER A 120 12.55 -8.17 -21.87
C SER A 120 12.82 -8.62 -20.43
N PRO A 121 13.53 -9.73 -20.22
CA PRO A 121 13.84 -10.22 -18.87
C PRO A 121 14.82 -9.29 -18.14
N ALA A 122 15.70 -8.60 -18.86
CA ALA A 122 16.62 -7.62 -18.26
C ALA A 122 15.87 -6.42 -17.67
N LEU A 123 14.83 -5.92 -18.37
CA LEU A 123 14.01 -4.82 -17.88
C LEU A 123 13.15 -5.25 -16.69
N ALA A 124 12.62 -6.48 -16.71
CA ALA A 124 11.91 -7.05 -15.58
C ALA A 124 12.81 -7.20 -14.34
N LEU A 125 14.05 -7.67 -14.53
CA LEU A 125 15.06 -7.75 -13.47
C LEU A 125 15.38 -6.37 -12.89
N ALA A 126 15.61 -5.37 -13.75
CA ALA A 126 15.90 -4.01 -13.32
C ALA A 126 14.77 -3.48 -12.41
N ILE A 127 13.52 -3.66 -12.82
CA ILE A 127 12.36 -3.22 -12.03
C ILE A 127 12.21 -4.02 -10.73
N ALA A 128 12.46 -5.33 -10.75
CA ALA A 128 12.44 -6.15 -9.55
C ALA A 128 13.50 -5.68 -8.54
N VAL A 129 14.73 -5.44 -9.00
CA VAL A 129 15.83 -4.94 -8.15
C VAL A 129 15.52 -3.54 -7.63
N THR A 130 15.06 -2.62 -8.48
CA THR A 130 14.66 -1.28 -8.03
C THR A 130 13.53 -1.34 -7.01
N GLY A 131 12.54 -2.21 -7.20
CA GLY A 131 11.46 -2.42 -6.24
C GLY A 131 11.98 -2.89 -4.89
N ILE A 132 12.86 -3.89 -4.87
CA ILE A 132 13.48 -4.40 -3.63
C ILE A 132 14.26 -3.29 -2.93
N VAL A 133 15.14 -2.59 -3.64
CA VAL A 133 15.97 -1.51 -3.08
C VAL A 133 15.11 -0.36 -2.57
N ALA A 134 14.04 0.01 -3.27
CA ALA A 134 13.14 1.08 -2.83
C ALA A 134 12.35 0.72 -1.57
N THR A 135 12.13 -0.58 -1.32
CA THR A 135 11.47 -1.08 -0.10
C THR A 135 12.43 -1.42 1.04
N MET A 136 13.74 -1.41 0.79
CA MET A 136 14.73 -1.57 1.85
C MET A 136 14.73 -0.30 2.73
N PRO A 137 14.67 -0.44 4.07
CA PRO A 137 14.70 0.68 5.00
C PRO A 137 16.08 1.35 5.05
#